data_AF-A0A7W4JV02-F1
#
_entry.id   AF-A0A7W4JV02-F1
#
_cell.length_a   1.000
_cell.length_b   1.000
_cell.length_c   1.000
_cell.angle_alpha   90.00
_cell.angle_beta   90.00
_cell.angle_gamma   90.00
#
_symmetry.space_group_name_H-M   'P 1'
#
loop_
_entity.id
_entity.type
_entity.pdbx_description
1 polymer ?
#
loop_
_entity_poly.entity_id
_entity_poly.type
_entity_poly.pdbx_seq_one_letter_code
_entity_poly.pdbx_strand_id
1 'polypeptide(L)'
;MNSLADIYSSLPEAIDPKGADARTVAEADFNARHWSSPVPGPLKPGSTEHKRAVAAMFRDTFNPYKPSVIDWPKLDPATLKRVTSLPIWDIAVQTEGKARLRMAAYARLIDDPDMKDALSRNAWEENRHKEVLSRLVEAYDIKMAPEPPYIEPRDVEWAYLVTGFSECVDSFFAFGLFALARQSGFFPAELIETFEPVMQEECRHILLFANWLAWHRATMPAWKRPWFEIRVLAVWVFLAYERMGLARTMDADGNVHEQDNNFTVSGAKDVADMDISVGELMDLCLEENDRRFAGYDPRLLRPKLAPNLARFIRRFMKKPSAARQVEHAA
;
A
#
# COMPACT_ATOMS: atom_id res chain seq x y z
N MET A 1 -13.60 23.50 -15.13
CA MET A 1 -13.56 22.55 -14.00
C MET A 1 -12.58 21.46 -14.40
N ASN A 2 -11.46 21.33 -13.70
CA ASN A 2 -10.51 20.25 -13.97
C ASN A 2 -11.24 18.91 -13.75
N SER A 3 -11.06 17.98 -14.67
CA SER A 3 -11.67 16.66 -14.57
C SER A 3 -11.14 15.94 -13.33
N LEU A 4 -11.88 14.98 -12.78
CA LEU A 4 -11.35 14.14 -11.69
C LEU A 4 -10.05 13.43 -12.11
N ALA A 5 -9.94 13.13 -13.41
CA ALA A 5 -8.75 12.53 -13.98
C ALA A 5 -7.52 13.43 -13.90
N ASP A 6 -7.70 14.75 -13.94
CA ASP A 6 -6.57 15.68 -13.88
C ASP A 6 -5.83 15.54 -12.53
N ILE A 7 -6.55 15.22 -11.44
CA ILE A 7 -5.94 15.03 -10.11
C ILE A 7 -4.94 13.88 -10.11
N TYR A 8 -5.20 12.76 -10.79
CA TYR A 8 -4.30 11.60 -10.77
C TYR A 8 -3.44 11.45 -12.04
N SER A 9 -3.66 12.28 -13.07
CA SER A 9 -2.91 12.21 -14.34
C SER A 9 -1.96 13.38 -14.57
N SER A 10 -2.14 14.51 -13.86
CA SER A 10 -1.44 15.78 -14.17
C SER A 10 -0.71 16.43 -12.99
N LEU A 11 -0.32 15.66 -11.96
CA LEU A 11 0.34 16.27 -10.82
C LEU A 11 1.66 16.95 -11.18
N PRO A 12 1.87 18.19 -10.69
CA PRO A 12 2.94 19.05 -11.14
C PRO A 12 4.24 18.69 -10.41
N GLU A 13 5.36 18.82 -11.13
CA GLU A 13 6.74 18.41 -10.77
C GLU A 13 7.16 17.00 -11.20
N ALA A 14 6.38 16.28 -12.01
CA ALA A 14 6.91 15.13 -12.74
C ALA A 14 7.95 15.61 -13.77
N ILE A 15 9.19 15.82 -13.29
CA ILE A 15 10.39 15.98 -14.10
C ILE A 15 10.41 14.78 -15.04
N ASP A 16 10.66 15.01 -16.34
CA ASP A 16 10.80 13.91 -17.30
C ASP A 16 11.78 12.89 -16.72
N PRO A 17 11.31 11.67 -16.36
CA PRO A 17 12.14 10.72 -15.66
C PRO A 17 13.32 10.25 -16.53
N LYS A 18 13.29 10.52 -17.84
CA LYS A 18 14.36 10.22 -18.79
C LYS A 18 15.52 11.21 -18.77
N GLY A 19 15.38 12.36 -18.11
CA GLY A 19 16.39 13.43 -18.08
C GLY A 19 17.23 13.50 -16.80
N ALA A 20 16.92 12.72 -15.78
CA ALA A 20 17.64 12.75 -14.51
C ALA A 20 18.91 11.90 -14.53
N ASP A 21 20.00 12.44 -13.96
CA ASP A 21 21.23 11.68 -13.78
C ASP A 21 21.09 10.62 -12.67
N ALA A 22 21.99 9.64 -12.65
CA ALA A 22 21.97 8.54 -11.68
C ALA A 22 22.03 9.04 -10.22
N ARG A 23 22.67 10.18 -9.98
CA ARG A 23 22.78 10.79 -8.65
C ARG A 23 21.42 11.32 -8.19
N THR A 24 20.70 12.05 -9.04
CA THR A 24 19.37 12.58 -8.76
C THR A 24 18.39 11.46 -8.45
N VAL A 25 18.43 10.37 -9.22
CA VAL A 25 17.60 9.19 -8.97
C VAL A 25 17.94 8.55 -7.62
N ALA A 26 19.22 8.39 -7.29
CA ALA A 26 19.64 7.82 -6.01
C ALA A 26 19.27 8.71 -4.81
N GLU A 27 19.38 10.03 -4.95
CA GLU A 27 18.96 11.00 -3.92
C GLU A 27 17.43 10.95 -3.72
N ALA A 28 16.64 10.92 -4.79
CA ALA A 28 15.18 10.77 -4.71
C ALA A 28 14.77 9.43 -4.06
N ASP A 29 15.47 8.35 -4.40
CA ASP A 29 15.26 7.02 -3.83
C ASP A 29 15.62 6.99 -2.33
N PHE A 30 16.70 7.66 -1.92
CA PHE A 30 17.03 7.83 -0.50
C PHE A 30 15.97 8.65 0.25
N ASN A 31 15.57 9.79 -0.29
CA ASN A 31 14.57 10.68 0.31
C ASN A 31 13.21 10.01 0.42
N ALA A 32 12.81 9.19 -0.55
CA ALA A 32 11.58 8.41 -0.49
C ALA A 32 11.50 7.45 0.72
N ARG A 33 12.63 7.18 1.38
CA ARG A 33 12.72 6.31 2.57
C ARG A 33 13.04 7.06 3.85
N HIS A 34 13.51 8.30 3.76
CA HIS A 34 14.05 9.02 4.92
C HIS A 34 13.51 10.44 4.97
N TRP A 35 12.80 10.75 6.06
CA TRP A 35 12.29 12.09 6.29
C TRP A 35 12.09 12.38 7.77
N SER A 36 12.51 13.55 8.22
CA SER A 36 12.20 14.07 9.55
C SER A 36 11.82 15.54 9.49
N SER A 37 10.86 15.96 10.32
CA SER A 37 10.42 17.34 10.36
C SER A 37 11.56 18.24 10.89
N PRO A 38 11.93 19.30 10.15
CA PRO A 38 12.96 20.25 10.61
C PRO A 38 12.48 21.08 11.81
N VAL A 39 11.17 21.06 12.12
CA VAL A 39 10.59 21.79 13.24
C VAL A 39 10.71 20.94 14.52
N PRO A 40 11.38 21.43 15.57
CA PRO A 40 11.48 20.72 16.84
C PRO A 40 10.15 20.73 17.61
N GLY A 41 10.02 19.85 18.61
CA GLY A 41 8.84 19.79 19.48
C GLY A 41 7.79 18.74 19.06
N PRO A 42 6.67 18.65 19.78
CA PRO A 42 5.67 17.61 19.54
C PRO A 42 4.82 17.89 18.29
N LEU A 43 4.55 16.85 17.50
CA LEU A 43 3.58 16.89 16.41
C LEU A 43 2.20 16.45 16.92
N LYS A 44 1.50 17.34 17.63
CA LYS A 44 0.18 17.03 18.20
C LYS A 44 -0.88 16.97 17.08
N PRO A 45 -1.66 15.89 16.96
CA PRO A 45 -2.72 15.79 15.95
C PRO A 45 -3.66 16.99 15.95
N GLY A 46 -3.88 17.56 14.77
CA GLY A 46 -4.71 18.75 14.57
C GLY A 46 -3.99 20.09 14.74
N SER A 47 -2.73 20.11 15.21
CA SER A 47 -1.94 21.34 15.22
C SER A 47 -1.42 21.69 13.82
N THR A 48 -1.06 22.97 13.63
CA THR A 48 -0.47 23.45 12.37
C THR A 48 0.85 22.72 12.07
N GLU A 49 1.67 22.46 13.09
CA GLU A 49 2.96 21.78 12.98
C GLU A 49 2.79 20.33 12.55
N HIS A 50 1.81 19.60 13.13
CA HIS A 50 1.48 18.24 12.70
C HIS A 50 1.02 18.22 11.25
N LYS A 51 0.07 19.08 10.88
CA LYS A 51 -0.46 19.16 9.52
C LYS A 51 0.64 19.46 8.49
N ARG A 52 1.49 20.46 8.77
CA ARG A 52 2.62 20.84 7.90
C ARG A 52 3.64 19.72 7.79
N ALA A 53 3.96 19.04 8.91
CA ALA A 53 4.89 17.92 8.89
C ALA A 53 4.37 16.76 8.03
N VAL A 54 3.08 16.43 8.09
CA VAL A 54 2.48 15.37 7.28
C VAL A 54 2.52 15.73 5.79
N ALA A 55 2.13 16.96 5.44
CA ALA A 55 2.13 17.42 4.05
C ALA A 55 3.56 17.54 3.49
N ALA A 56 4.50 18.07 4.27
CA ALA A 56 5.91 18.15 3.89
C ALA A 56 6.52 16.75 3.74
N MET A 57 6.28 15.83 4.70
CA MET A 57 6.72 14.44 4.57
C MET A 57 6.26 13.84 3.25
N PHE A 58 4.98 13.93 2.93
CA PHE A 58 4.47 13.31 1.72
C PHE A 58 4.98 13.98 0.44
N ARG A 59 5.21 15.29 0.47
CA ARG A 59 5.76 16.05 -0.67
C ARG A 59 7.25 15.78 -0.88
N ASP A 60 8.05 15.89 0.16
CA ASP A 60 9.52 15.82 0.10
C ASP A 60 10.02 14.40 -0.20
N THR A 61 9.20 13.39 0.11
CA THR A 61 9.51 11.98 -0.14
C THR A 61 8.93 11.46 -1.47
N PHE A 62 8.24 12.32 -2.23
CA PHE A 62 7.69 11.98 -3.55
C PHE A 62 8.82 11.66 -4.53
N ASN A 63 8.75 10.49 -5.19
CA ASN A 63 9.74 10.05 -6.16
C ASN A 63 9.11 9.97 -7.57
N PRO A 64 9.45 10.88 -8.50
CA PRO A 64 8.87 10.86 -9.84
C PRO A 64 9.49 9.79 -10.77
N TYR A 65 10.65 9.22 -10.41
CA TYR A 65 11.48 8.42 -11.31
C TYR A 65 11.14 6.92 -11.29
N LYS A 66 11.20 6.29 -10.12
CA LYS A 66 10.84 4.89 -9.94
C LYS A 66 9.42 4.82 -9.40
N PRO A 67 8.53 3.95 -9.91
CA PRO A 67 8.73 2.90 -10.91
C PRO A 67 8.34 3.28 -12.37
N SER A 68 8.34 4.57 -12.73
CA SER A 68 7.86 5.04 -14.04
C SER A 68 8.68 4.52 -15.24
N VAL A 69 9.92 4.07 -15.01
CA VAL A 69 10.82 3.42 -15.99
C VAL A 69 11.34 2.10 -15.39
N ILE A 70 10.89 0.98 -15.94
CA ILE A 70 11.29 -0.37 -15.52
C ILE A 70 11.84 -1.12 -16.72
N ASP A 71 13.06 -1.62 -16.60
CA ASP A 71 13.62 -2.61 -17.52
C ASP A 71 13.17 -4.00 -17.05
N TRP A 72 12.06 -4.50 -17.60
CA TRP A 72 11.51 -5.79 -17.21
C TRP A 72 12.50 -6.93 -17.49
N PRO A 73 12.89 -7.73 -16.48
CA PRO A 73 13.87 -8.79 -16.66
C PRO A 73 13.32 -9.90 -17.56
N LYS A 74 14.18 -10.51 -18.37
CA LYS A 74 13.83 -11.74 -19.10
C LYS A 74 13.76 -12.89 -18.10
N LEU A 75 12.58 -13.48 -17.96
CA LEU A 75 12.34 -14.60 -17.06
C LEU A 75 12.64 -15.93 -17.76
N ASP A 76 13.23 -16.88 -17.02
CA ASP A 76 13.32 -18.26 -17.50
C ASP A 76 11.91 -18.89 -17.62
N PRO A 77 11.74 -19.97 -18.40
CA PRO A 77 10.42 -20.54 -18.65
C PRO A 77 9.66 -20.99 -17.38
N ALA A 78 10.37 -21.44 -16.35
CA ALA A 78 9.72 -21.88 -15.11
C ALA A 78 9.22 -20.67 -14.31
N THR A 79 10.04 -19.62 -14.18
CA THR A 79 9.65 -18.38 -13.51
C THR A 79 8.53 -17.65 -14.26
N LEU A 80 8.61 -17.55 -15.59
CA LEU A 80 7.56 -16.94 -16.41
C LEU A 80 6.23 -17.68 -16.22
N LYS A 81 6.26 -19.02 -16.18
CA LYS A 81 5.07 -19.82 -15.91
C LYS A 81 4.52 -19.53 -14.51
N ARG A 82 5.37 -19.42 -13.48
CA ARG A 82 4.93 -19.06 -12.12
C ARG A 82 4.20 -17.71 -12.14
N VAL A 83 4.85 -16.66 -12.63
CA VAL A 83 4.31 -15.29 -12.72
C VAL A 83 2.99 -15.25 -13.48
N THR A 84 2.92 -15.82 -14.68
CA THR A 84 1.73 -15.78 -15.55
C THR A 84 0.57 -16.62 -15.02
N SER A 85 0.83 -17.58 -14.13
CA SER A 85 -0.20 -18.44 -13.53
C SER A 85 -0.88 -17.86 -12.29
N LEU A 86 -0.38 -16.76 -11.73
CA LEU A 86 -0.96 -16.16 -10.53
C LEU A 86 -2.34 -15.56 -10.83
N PRO A 87 -3.41 -15.97 -10.15
CA PRO A 87 -4.77 -15.49 -10.40
C PRO A 87 -5.04 -14.12 -9.74
N ILE A 88 -4.03 -13.26 -9.67
CA ILE A 88 -4.06 -12.00 -8.91
C ILE A 88 -4.03 -10.77 -9.81
N TRP A 89 -3.55 -10.89 -11.05
CA TRP A 89 -3.19 -9.72 -11.87
C TRP A 89 -4.40 -8.84 -12.21
N ASP A 90 -5.52 -9.45 -12.59
CA ASP A 90 -6.78 -8.73 -12.81
C ASP A 90 -7.23 -7.97 -11.57
N ILE A 91 -7.22 -8.64 -10.43
CA ILE A 91 -7.61 -8.05 -9.15
C ILE A 91 -6.67 -6.91 -8.79
N ALA A 92 -5.35 -7.10 -8.94
CA ALA A 92 -4.34 -6.09 -8.63
C ALA A 92 -4.54 -4.82 -9.47
N VAL A 93 -4.58 -4.94 -10.81
CA VAL A 93 -4.78 -3.78 -11.70
C VAL A 93 -6.10 -3.06 -11.42
N GLN A 94 -7.17 -3.81 -11.16
CA GLN A 94 -8.48 -3.24 -10.85
C GLN A 94 -8.52 -2.55 -9.49
N THR A 95 -7.88 -3.12 -8.46
CA THR A 95 -7.76 -2.53 -7.12
C THR A 95 -7.02 -1.20 -7.21
N GLU A 96 -5.86 -1.14 -7.87
CA GLU A 96 -5.12 0.13 -8.09
C GLU A 96 -5.96 1.15 -8.88
N GLY A 97 -6.66 0.68 -9.91
CA GLY A 97 -7.53 1.53 -10.72
C GLY A 97 -8.71 2.12 -9.94
N LYS A 98 -9.20 1.42 -8.91
CA LYS A 98 -10.22 1.91 -7.98
C LYS A 98 -9.60 2.81 -6.90
N ALA A 99 -8.44 2.45 -6.37
CA ALA A 99 -7.73 3.20 -5.33
C ALA A 99 -7.42 4.63 -5.81
N ARG A 100 -6.76 4.80 -6.97
CA ARG A 100 -6.48 6.12 -7.57
C ARG A 100 -7.73 7.02 -7.66
N LEU A 101 -8.88 6.42 -8.02
CA LEU A 101 -10.13 7.14 -8.22
C LEU A 101 -10.72 7.59 -6.89
N ARG A 102 -10.72 6.70 -5.88
CA ARG A 102 -11.21 6.99 -4.53
C ARG A 102 -10.34 8.05 -3.85
N MET A 103 -9.02 7.94 -3.97
CA MET A 103 -8.07 8.94 -3.45
C MET A 103 -8.29 10.31 -4.11
N ALA A 104 -8.40 10.37 -5.44
CA ALA A 104 -8.64 11.63 -6.16
C ALA A 104 -10.00 12.25 -5.82
N ALA A 105 -11.04 11.42 -5.73
CA ALA A 105 -12.39 11.88 -5.40
C ALA A 105 -12.39 12.53 -4.01
N TYR A 106 -11.70 11.90 -3.04
CA TYR A 106 -11.58 12.43 -1.69
C TYR A 106 -10.74 13.70 -1.63
N ALA A 107 -9.58 13.73 -2.32
CA ALA A 107 -8.74 14.92 -2.41
C ALA A 107 -9.52 16.15 -2.93
N ARG A 108 -10.47 15.95 -3.85
CA ARG A 108 -11.33 17.04 -4.36
C ARG A 108 -12.20 17.69 -3.29
N LEU A 109 -12.60 16.94 -2.25
CA LEU A 109 -13.42 17.44 -1.13
C LEU A 109 -12.63 18.20 -0.06
N ILE A 110 -11.29 18.12 -0.10
CA ILE A 110 -10.44 18.78 0.89
C ILE A 110 -10.23 20.25 0.50
N ASP A 111 -10.54 21.12 1.46
CA ASP A 111 -10.34 22.57 1.35
C ASP A 111 -8.95 23.02 1.80
N ASP A 112 -8.36 22.34 2.79
CA ASP A 112 -7.03 22.68 3.28
C ASP A 112 -5.97 22.39 2.19
N PRO A 113 -5.22 23.40 1.73
CA PRO A 113 -4.37 23.24 0.55
C PRO A 113 -3.21 22.26 0.75
N ASP A 114 -2.66 22.18 1.98
CA ASP A 114 -1.55 21.29 2.28
C ASP A 114 -1.99 19.82 2.25
N MET A 115 -3.14 19.53 2.87
CA MET A 115 -3.70 18.18 2.86
C MET A 115 -4.24 17.78 1.49
N LYS A 116 -4.82 18.74 0.75
CA LYS A 116 -5.27 18.50 -0.62
C LYS A 116 -4.12 18.11 -1.54
N ASP A 117 -2.99 18.80 -1.46
CA ASP A 117 -1.77 18.48 -2.22
C ASP A 117 -1.26 17.07 -1.88
N ALA A 118 -1.11 16.75 -0.58
CA ALA A 118 -0.65 15.43 -0.15
C ALA A 118 -1.58 14.29 -0.63
N LEU A 119 -2.90 14.45 -0.51
CA LEU A 119 -3.87 13.44 -0.97
C LEU A 119 -3.97 13.34 -2.49
N SER A 120 -3.75 14.45 -3.21
CA SER A 120 -3.67 14.43 -4.66
C SER A 120 -2.44 13.65 -5.12
N ARG A 121 -1.27 13.91 -4.50
CA ARG A 121 -0.04 13.14 -4.73
C ARG A 121 -0.26 11.66 -4.48
N ASN A 122 -0.99 11.30 -3.42
CA ASN A 122 -1.36 9.91 -3.15
C ASN A 122 -2.13 9.30 -4.33
N ALA A 123 -3.19 9.96 -4.79
CA ALA A 123 -3.99 9.50 -5.91
C ALA A 123 -3.19 9.29 -7.21
N TRP A 124 -2.11 10.05 -7.41
CA TRP A 124 -1.23 9.88 -8.55
C TRP A 124 -0.25 8.74 -8.38
N GLU A 125 0.32 8.54 -7.18
CA GLU A 125 1.16 7.39 -6.90
C GLU A 125 0.39 6.08 -7.13
N GLU A 126 -0.87 6.02 -6.69
CA GLU A 126 -1.82 4.92 -6.95
C GLU A 126 -2.10 4.71 -8.45
N ASN A 127 -2.28 5.80 -9.22
CA ASN A 127 -2.43 5.68 -10.67
C ASN A 127 -1.16 5.10 -11.31
N ARG A 128 0.02 5.48 -10.81
CA ARG A 128 1.28 4.93 -11.29
C ARG A 128 1.46 3.46 -10.89
N HIS A 129 0.97 3.02 -9.73
CA HIS A 129 0.94 1.59 -9.37
C HIS A 129 0.13 0.80 -10.39
N LYS A 130 -1.06 1.30 -10.76
CA LYS A 130 -1.85 0.72 -11.85
C LYS A 130 -1.04 0.63 -13.14
N GLU A 131 -0.37 1.72 -13.56
CA GLU A 131 0.41 1.74 -14.79
C GLU A 131 1.57 0.73 -14.78
N VAL A 132 2.25 0.58 -13.64
CA VAL A 132 3.32 -0.41 -13.47
C VAL A 132 2.79 -1.82 -13.63
N LEU A 133 1.68 -2.16 -12.97
CA LEU A 133 1.06 -3.47 -13.08
C LEU A 133 0.55 -3.74 -14.50
N SER A 134 -0.09 -2.76 -15.15
CA SER A 134 -0.52 -2.88 -16.55
C SER A 134 0.67 -3.14 -17.49
N ARG A 135 1.81 -2.48 -17.27
CA ARG A 135 3.04 -2.73 -18.05
C ARG A 135 3.69 -4.07 -17.75
N LEU A 136 3.62 -4.57 -16.51
CA LEU A 136 4.08 -5.93 -16.17
C LEU A 136 3.31 -6.97 -16.98
N VAL A 137 1.98 -6.84 -16.94
CA VAL A 137 1.05 -7.73 -17.63
C VAL A 137 1.33 -7.75 -19.13
N GLU A 138 1.52 -6.57 -19.73
CA GLU A 138 1.90 -6.44 -21.14
C GLU A 138 3.27 -7.08 -21.42
N ALA A 139 4.28 -6.79 -20.59
CA ALA A 139 5.65 -7.28 -20.79
C ALA A 139 5.77 -8.81 -20.76
N TYR A 140 4.92 -9.49 -19.98
CA TYR A 140 4.92 -10.95 -19.84
C TYR A 140 3.76 -11.65 -20.55
N ASP A 141 2.99 -10.95 -21.38
CA ASP A 141 1.80 -11.45 -22.10
C ASP A 141 0.79 -12.17 -21.18
N ILE A 142 0.56 -11.61 -20.00
CA ILE A 142 -0.42 -12.14 -19.03
C ILE A 142 -1.82 -11.85 -19.56
N LYS A 143 -2.67 -12.88 -19.62
CA LYS A 143 -4.05 -12.72 -20.07
C LYS A 143 -4.89 -12.10 -18.97
N MET A 144 -5.56 -11.01 -19.29
CA MET A 144 -6.41 -10.24 -18.37
C MET A 144 -7.88 -10.38 -18.74
N ALA A 145 -8.73 -10.41 -17.73
CA ALA A 145 -10.13 -10.10 -17.87
C ALA A 145 -10.31 -8.62 -18.28
N PRO A 146 -11.41 -8.27 -18.97
CA PRO A 146 -11.72 -6.88 -19.27
C PRO A 146 -11.81 -6.04 -17.99
N GLU A 147 -11.15 -4.88 -17.97
CA GLU A 147 -11.27 -3.96 -16.84
C GLU A 147 -12.70 -3.39 -16.78
N PRO A 148 -13.36 -3.44 -15.60
CA PRO A 148 -14.66 -2.81 -15.41
C PRO A 148 -14.53 -1.27 -15.51
N PRO A 149 -15.63 -0.57 -15.81
CA PRO A 149 -15.61 0.90 -15.82
C PRO A 149 -15.30 1.45 -14.42
N TYR A 150 -14.35 2.37 -14.36
CA TYR A 150 -14.00 3.09 -13.13
C TYR A 150 -15.03 4.20 -12.85
N ILE A 151 -15.94 3.92 -11.93
CA ILE A 151 -17.05 4.82 -11.57
C ILE A 151 -16.74 5.55 -10.26
N GLU A 152 -16.90 6.87 -10.26
CA GLU A 152 -16.69 7.69 -9.06
C GLU A 152 -17.62 7.21 -7.92
N PRO A 153 -17.10 6.99 -6.70
CA PRO A 153 -17.92 6.52 -5.59
C PRO A 153 -18.98 7.55 -5.21
N ARG A 154 -20.22 7.08 -4.96
CA ARG A 154 -21.31 7.94 -4.47
C ARG A 154 -21.02 8.53 -3.09
N ASP A 155 -20.42 7.72 -2.22
CA ASP A 155 -19.99 8.13 -0.89
C ASP A 155 -18.46 8.15 -0.84
N VAL A 156 -17.92 9.32 -1.16
CA VAL A 156 -16.48 9.53 -1.35
C VAL A 156 -15.70 9.36 -0.04
N GLU A 157 -16.21 9.86 1.10
CA GLU A 157 -15.54 9.71 2.40
C GLU A 157 -15.59 8.24 2.88
N TRP A 158 -16.71 7.54 2.68
CA TRP A 158 -16.76 6.11 2.95
C TRP A 158 -15.74 5.34 2.12
N ALA A 159 -15.70 5.59 0.81
CA ALA A 159 -14.80 4.88 -0.10
C ALA A 159 -13.32 5.13 0.26
N TYR A 160 -12.97 6.36 0.64
CA TYR A 160 -11.62 6.70 1.10
C TYR A 160 -11.26 6.00 2.42
N LEU A 161 -12.19 5.95 3.39
CA LEU A 161 -11.96 5.22 4.64
C LEU A 161 -11.80 3.71 4.41
N VAL A 162 -12.64 3.10 3.56
CA VAL A 162 -12.54 1.69 3.20
C VAL A 162 -11.17 1.39 2.60
N THR A 163 -10.76 2.19 1.61
CA THR A 163 -9.47 2.02 0.94
C THR A 163 -8.30 2.19 1.92
N GLY A 164 -8.20 3.31 2.63
CA GLY A 164 -7.06 3.55 3.52
C GLY A 164 -6.97 2.60 4.72
N PHE A 165 -8.10 2.13 5.27
CA PHE A 165 -8.06 1.06 6.28
C PHE A 165 -7.72 -0.30 5.69
N SER A 166 -8.11 -0.59 4.44
CA SER A 166 -7.70 -1.83 3.77
C SER A 166 -6.19 -1.83 3.51
N GLU A 167 -5.63 -0.77 2.93
CA GLU A 167 -4.19 -0.61 2.71
C GLU A 167 -3.41 -0.78 4.02
N CYS A 168 -3.86 -0.18 5.13
CA CYS A 168 -3.21 -0.38 6.43
C CYS A 168 -3.07 -1.86 6.84
N VAL A 169 -4.02 -2.71 6.46
CA VAL A 169 -3.97 -4.16 6.72
C VAL A 169 -3.20 -4.87 5.62
N ASP A 170 -3.45 -4.52 4.36
CA ASP A 170 -2.91 -5.20 3.21
C ASP A 170 -1.41 -4.95 3.06
N SER A 171 -0.95 -3.69 3.17
CA SER A 171 0.48 -3.37 3.13
C SER A 171 1.24 -4.06 4.26
N PHE A 172 0.66 -4.20 5.48
CA PHE A 172 1.31 -4.91 6.59
C PHE A 172 1.67 -6.36 6.24
N PHE A 173 0.75 -7.09 5.60
CA PHE A 173 1.02 -8.46 5.17
C PHE A 173 1.81 -8.53 3.87
N ALA A 174 1.57 -7.62 2.92
CA ALA A 174 2.32 -7.51 1.68
C ALA A 174 3.82 -7.31 1.96
N PHE A 175 4.18 -6.49 2.94
CA PHE A 175 5.57 -6.29 3.36
C PHE A 175 6.26 -7.60 3.76
N GLY A 176 5.59 -8.44 4.55
CA GLY A 176 6.13 -9.74 4.95
C GLY A 176 6.19 -10.74 3.79
N LEU A 177 5.12 -10.84 3.00
CA LEU A 177 5.09 -11.72 1.82
C LEU A 177 6.16 -11.33 0.79
N PHE A 178 6.37 -10.04 0.60
CA PHE A 178 7.38 -9.52 -0.31
C PHE A 178 8.80 -9.86 0.17
N ALA A 179 9.08 -9.68 1.46
CA ALA A 179 10.35 -10.09 2.02
C ALA A 179 10.56 -11.61 1.97
N LEU A 180 9.49 -12.39 2.14
CA LEU A 180 9.54 -13.84 2.01
C LEU A 180 9.90 -14.25 0.57
N ALA A 181 9.24 -13.66 -0.42
CA ALA A 181 9.53 -13.87 -1.83
C ALA A 181 10.99 -13.51 -2.19
N ARG A 182 11.52 -12.45 -1.55
CA ARG A 182 12.92 -12.03 -1.71
C ARG A 182 13.91 -13.01 -1.08
N GLN A 183 13.63 -13.48 0.13
CA GLN A 183 14.53 -14.39 0.85
C GLN A 183 14.54 -15.79 0.25
N SER A 184 13.44 -16.21 -0.37
CA SER A 184 13.27 -17.55 -0.92
C SER A 184 13.86 -17.77 -2.30
N GLY A 185 14.16 -16.69 -3.03
CA GLY A 185 14.50 -16.76 -4.45
C GLY A 185 13.34 -17.26 -5.32
N PHE A 186 12.10 -17.21 -4.83
CA PHE A 186 10.91 -17.66 -5.58
C PHE A 186 10.72 -16.86 -6.88
N PHE A 187 11.08 -15.57 -6.85
CA PHE A 187 11.24 -14.73 -8.02
C PHE A 187 12.69 -14.20 -8.14
N PRO A 188 13.17 -13.92 -9.36
CA PRO A 188 14.47 -13.28 -9.58
C PRO A 188 14.56 -11.96 -8.83
N ALA A 189 15.74 -11.67 -8.27
CA ALA A 189 15.97 -10.44 -7.51
C ALA A 189 15.64 -9.20 -8.35
N GLU A 190 15.95 -9.21 -9.64
CA GLU A 190 15.66 -8.11 -10.57
C GLU A 190 14.15 -7.82 -10.68
N LEU A 191 13.31 -8.86 -10.64
CA LEU A 191 11.86 -8.70 -10.66
C LEU A 191 11.35 -8.14 -9.34
N ILE A 192 11.92 -8.57 -8.21
CA ILE A 192 11.54 -8.10 -6.88
C ILE A 192 11.96 -6.63 -6.70
N GLU A 193 13.21 -6.27 -7.02
CA GLU A 193 13.73 -4.90 -6.89
C GLU A 193 12.92 -3.87 -7.71
N THR A 194 12.26 -4.31 -8.77
CA THR A 194 11.33 -3.50 -9.56
C THR A 194 10.13 -3.01 -8.74
N PHE A 195 9.66 -3.82 -7.78
CA PHE A 195 8.48 -3.54 -6.94
C PHE A 195 8.81 -2.93 -5.58
N GLU A 196 10.07 -2.94 -5.13
CA GLU A 196 10.44 -2.33 -3.84
C GLU A 196 10.06 -0.84 -3.75
N PRO A 197 10.18 -0.01 -4.81
CA PRO A 197 9.66 1.36 -4.79
C PRO A 197 8.15 1.44 -4.56
N VAL A 198 7.37 0.52 -5.14
CA VAL A 198 5.91 0.43 -4.93
C VAL A 198 5.63 0.11 -3.46
N MET A 199 6.30 -0.90 -2.89
CA MET A 199 6.15 -1.26 -1.47
C MET A 199 6.53 -0.11 -0.52
N GLN A 200 7.48 0.74 -0.92
CA GLN A 200 7.84 1.92 -0.13
C GLN A 200 6.79 3.04 -0.22
N GLU A 201 6.16 3.20 -1.38
CA GLU A 201 5.06 4.15 -1.57
C GLU A 201 3.83 3.74 -0.77
N GLU A 202 3.47 2.46 -0.79
CA GLU A 202 2.45 1.88 0.09
C GLU A 202 2.68 2.24 1.57
N CYS A 203 3.94 2.18 2.05
CA CYS A 203 4.28 2.61 3.40
C CYS A 203 3.98 4.10 3.64
N ARG A 204 4.24 4.96 2.65
CA ARG A 204 3.91 6.39 2.72
C ARG A 204 2.41 6.64 2.70
N HIS A 205 1.65 5.88 1.91
CA HIS A 205 0.20 6.00 1.78
C HIS A 205 -0.48 5.74 3.12
N ILE A 206 -0.13 4.63 3.77
CA ILE A 206 -0.66 4.29 5.11
C ILE A 206 -0.13 5.23 6.20
N LEU A 207 1.07 5.81 6.04
CA LEU A 207 1.59 6.86 6.93
C LEU A 207 0.76 8.15 6.80
N LEU A 208 0.46 8.56 5.57
CA LEU A 208 -0.40 9.70 5.25
C LEU A 208 -1.80 9.46 5.83
N PHE A 209 -2.41 8.31 5.55
CA PHE A 209 -3.75 7.97 6.03
C PHE A 209 -3.85 7.99 7.56
N ALA A 210 -2.90 7.38 8.27
CA ALA A 210 -2.89 7.35 9.74
C ALA A 210 -2.83 8.77 10.34
N ASN A 211 -2.04 9.65 9.72
CA ASN A 211 -1.90 11.03 10.19
C ASN A 211 -3.07 11.93 9.75
N TRP A 212 -3.55 11.78 8.52
CA TRP A 212 -4.76 12.44 8.02
C TRP A 212 -5.95 12.09 8.92
N LEU A 213 -6.15 10.82 9.26
CA LEU A 213 -7.27 10.38 10.09
C LEU A 213 -7.24 11.04 11.48
N ALA A 214 -6.05 11.16 12.07
CA ALA A 214 -5.89 11.84 13.36
C ALA A 214 -6.07 13.36 13.27
N TRP A 215 -5.56 13.98 12.20
CA TRP A 215 -5.79 15.39 11.91
C TRP A 215 -7.29 15.66 11.71
N HIS A 216 -7.96 14.88 10.87
CA HIS A 216 -9.38 14.99 10.55
C HIS A 216 -10.26 14.85 11.80
N ARG A 217 -9.97 13.86 12.65
CA ARG A 217 -10.65 13.70 13.96
C ARG A 217 -10.45 14.90 14.89
N ALA A 218 -9.29 15.54 14.83
CA ALA A 218 -8.92 16.65 15.72
C ALA A 218 -9.45 18.01 15.24
N THR A 219 -9.61 18.20 13.92
CA THR A 219 -10.11 19.45 13.32
C THR A 219 -11.61 19.44 13.03
N MET A 220 -12.25 18.27 13.04
CA MET A 220 -13.69 18.15 12.86
C MET A 220 -14.48 18.78 14.03
N PRO A 221 -15.63 19.43 13.78
CA PRO A 221 -16.54 19.86 14.83
C PRO A 221 -16.93 18.71 15.78
N ALA A 222 -16.84 18.94 17.08
CA ALA A 222 -17.01 17.88 18.09
C ALA A 222 -18.35 17.13 17.98
N TRP A 223 -19.42 17.78 17.51
CA TRP A 223 -20.74 17.17 17.32
C TRP A 223 -20.82 16.20 16.12
N LYS A 224 -19.95 16.36 15.11
CA LYS A 224 -19.86 15.41 13.97
C LYS A 224 -19.06 14.15 14.34
N ARG A 225 -18.21 14.25 15.35
CA ARG A 225 -17.26 13.18 15.72
C ARG A 225 -17.94 11.86 16.09
N PRO A 226 -19.04 11.80 16.88
CA PRO A 226 -19.72 10.53 17.14
C PRO A 226 -20.18 9.80 15.87
N TRP A 227 -20.72 10.54 14.90
CA TRP A 227 -21.14 9.98 13.61
C TRP A 227 -19.96 9.49 12.78
N PHE A 228 -18.85 10.25 12.78
CA PHE A 228 -17.62 9.82 12.12
C PHE A 228 -17.05 8.54 12.73
N GLU A 229 -17.03 8.39 14.05
CA GLU A 229 -16.54 7.15 14.68
C GLU A 229 -17.47 5.96 14.43
N ILE A 230 -18.79 6.18 14.36
CA ILE A 230 -19.74 5.14 13.92
C ILE A 230 -19.43 4.72 12.48
N ARG A 231 -19.15 5.68 11.58
CA ARG A 231 -18.75 5.41 10.20
C ARG A 231 -17.45 4.60 10.15
N VAL A 232 -16.44 4.96 10.93
CA VAL A 232 -15.18 4.19 11.05
C VAL A 232 -15.44 2.76 11.52
N LEU A 233 -16.29 2.57 12.54
CA LEU A 233 -16.67 1.24 13.00
C LEU A 233 -17.39 0.44 11.92
N ALA A 234 -18.32 1.06 11.20
CA ALA A 234 -19.04 0.43 10.10
C ALA A 234 -18.09 0.01 8.96
N VAL A 235 -17.07 0.82 8.65
CA VAL A 235 -16.01 0.43 7.70
C VAL A 235 -15.24 -0.79 8.18
N TRP A 236 -14.86 -0.86 9.46
CA TRP A 236 -14.20 -2.06 10.01
C TRP A 236 -15.08 -3.31 9.95
N VAL A 237 -16.37 -3.19 10.28
CA VAL A 237 -17.33 -4.29 10.15
C VAL A 237 -17.45 -4.73 8.69
N PHE A 238 -17.55 -3.79 7.76
CA PHE A 238 -17.58 -4.05 6.34
C PHE A 238 -16.31 -4.78 5.87
N LEU A 239 -15.12 -4.29 6.22
CA LEU A 239 -13.84 -4.94 5.86
C LEU A 239 -13.71 -6.35 6.45
N ALA A 240 -14.19 -6.57 7.68
CA ALA A 240 -14.19 -7.91 8.28
C ALA A 240 -15.18 -8.84 7.56
N TYR A 241 -16.36 -8.34 7.19
CA TYR A 241 -17.36 -9.09 6.42
C TYR A 241 -16.82 -9.50 5.05
N GLU A 242 -16.23 -8.57 4.29
CA GLU A 242 -15.62 -8.83 2.98
C GLU A 242 -14.54 -9.91 3.08
N ARG A 243 -13.66 -9.81 4.09
CA ARG A 243 -12.59 -10.80 4.30
C ARG A 243 -13.11 -12.18 4.72
N MET A 244 -14.21 -12.26 5.47
CA MET A 244 -14.87 -13.54 5.81
C MET A 244 -15.63 -14.15 4.62
N GLY A 245 -16.21 -13.32 3.74
CA GLY A 245 -16.90 -13.76 2.54
C GLY A 245 -16.00 -14.58 1.62
N LEU A 246 -14.76 -14.15 1.45
CA LEU A 246 -13.72 -14.85 0.69
C LEU A 246 -13.34 -16.21 1.29
N ALA A 247 -13.30 -16.34 2.62
CA ALA A 247 -13.03 -17.61 3.27
C ALA A 247 -14.16 -18.64 3.05
N ARG A 248 -15.39 -18.19 2.74
CA ARG A 248 -16.56 -19.05 2.50
C ARG A 248 -16.78 -19.37 1.02
N THR A 249 -16.42 -18.47 0.09
CA THR A 249 -16.48 -18.75 -1.36
C THR A 249 -15.36 -19.67 -1.84
N MET A 250 -14.38 -19.96 -0.99
CA MET A 250 -13.36 -20.98 -1.22
C MET A 250 -13.90 -22.42 -1.20
N ASP A 251 -15.08 -22.65 -0.63
CA ASP A 251 -15.70 -23.97 -0.52
C ASP A 251 -17.00 -23.99 -1.34
N ALA A 252 -16.92 -24.31 -2.63
CA ALA A 252 -17.86 -25.17 -3.39
C ALA A 252 -18.12 -24.79 -4.87
N ASP A 253 -18.18 -23.50 -5.26
CA ASP A 253 -18.89 -23.16 -6.51
C ASP A 253 -18.11 -22.40 -7.59
N GLY A 254 -16.79 -22.24 -7.48
CA GLY A 254 -15.93 -21.82 -8.60
C GLY A 254 -16.23 -20.46 -9.25
N ASN A 255 -17.15 -19.68 -8.70
CA ASN A 255 -17.50 -18.33 -9.16
C ASN A 255 -16.79 -17.31 -8.27
N VAL A 256 -15.78 -16.63 -8.83
CA VAL A 256 -15.09 -15.53 -8.16
C VAL A 256 -15.99 -14.29 -8.24
N HIS A 257 -16.59 -13.93 -7.11
CA HIS A 257 -17.24 -12.63 -6.96
C HIS A 257 -16.17 -11.55 -6.90
N GLU A 258 -16.33 -10.47 -7.68
CA GLU A 258 -15.50 -9.26 -7.64
C GLU A 258 -15.38 -8.76 -6.19
N GLN A 259 -14.21 -8.91 -5.58
CA GLN A 259 -13.95 -8.46 -4.20
C GLN A 259 -12.65 -7.66 -4.14
N ASP A 260 -12.80 -6.35 -3.93
CA ASP A 260 -11.78 -5.32 -4.18
C ASP A 260 -10.75 -5.12 -3.06
N ASN A 261 -11.01 -5.63 -1.85
CA ASN A 261 -10.29 -5.22 -0.63
C ASN A 261 -9.43 -6.34 -0.03
N ASN A 262 -8.97 -7.32 -0.82
CA ASN A 262 -8.33 -8.52 -0.26
C ASN A 262 -7.13 -9.06 -1.05
N PHE A 263 -6.35 -8.17 -1.66
CA PHE A 263 -5.12 -8.49 -2.40
C PHE A 263 -4.18 -9.45 -1.64
N THR A 264 -4.06 -9.26 -0.34
CA THR A 264 -3.23 -10.05 0.57
C THR A 264 -3.59 -11.53 0.63
N VAL A 265 -4.88 -11.88 0.70
CA VAL A 265 -5.31 -13.28 0.91
C VAL A 265 -5.07 -14.12 -0.34
N SER A 266 -5.15 -13.51 -1.52
CA SER A 266 -4.79 -14.16 -2.78
C SER A 266 -3.27 -14.33 -2.88
N GLY A 267 -2.48 -13.27 -2.64
CA GLY A 267 -1.02 -13.34 -2.69
C GLY A 267 -0.39 -14.28 -1.64
N ALA A 268 -0.99 -14.41 -0.45
CA ALA A 268 -0.50 -15.29 0.60
C ALA A 268 -0.55 -16.77 0.21
N LYS A 269 -1.58 -17.21 -0.53
CA LYS A 269 -1.70 -18.61 -0.98
C LYS A 269 -0.65 -18.98 -2.01
N ASP A 270 -0.33 -18.04 -2.90
CA ASP A 270 0.59 -18.30 -4.01
C ASP A 270 2.05 -18.37 -3.54
N VAL A 271 2.37 -17.72 -2.42
CA VAL A 271 3.68 -17.81 -1.75
C VAL A 271 3.70 -18.93 -0.68
N ALA A 272 2.53 -19.46 -0.28
CA ALA A 272 2.39 -20.50 0.75
C ALA A 272 2.88 -21.90 0.33
N ASP A 273 3.28 -22.11 -0.93
CA ASP A 273 4.01 -23.33 -1.34
C ASP A 273 5.40 -23.44 -0.67
N MET A 274 5.83 -22.39 0.03
CA MET A 274 6.97 -22.41 0.92
C MET A 274 6.61 -22.97 2.31
N ASP A 275 7.43 -23.89 2.87
CA ASP A 275 7.28 -24.44 4.24
C ASP A 275 7.63 -23.39 5.32
N ILE A 276 6.93 -22.25 5.32
CA ILE A 276 6.99 -21.22 6.36
C ILE A 276 5.81 -21.39 7.32
N SER A 277 6.10 -21.35 8.62
CA SER A 277 5.01 -21.32 9.60
C SER A 277 4.31 -19.97 9.61
N VAL A 278 3.01 -19.95 9.92
CA VAL A 278 2.25 -18.70 10.11
C VAL A 278 2.93 -17.76 11.13
N GLY A 279 3.62 -18.33 12.12
CA GLY A 279 4.35 -17.56 13.13
C GLY A 279 5.57 -16.83 12.55
N GLU A 280 6.33 -17.49 11.68
CA GLU A 280 7.47 -16.89 10.98
C GLU A 280 7.03 -15.81 10.00
N LEU A 281 5.94 -16.04 9.26
CA LEU A 281 5.36 -15.01 8.38
C LEU A 281 4.93 -13.77 9.18
N MET A 282 4.29 -13.95 10.33
CA MET A 282 3.92 -12.82 11.21
C MET A 282 5.14 -12.07 11.75
N ASP A 283 6.20 -12.78 12.12
CA ASP A 283 7.46 -12.17 12.56
C ASP A 283 8.08 -11.33 11.43
N LEU A 284 8.05 -11.84 10.20
CA LEU A 284 8.54 -11.13 9.01
C LEU A 284 7.69 -9.90 8.68
N CYS A 285 6.36 -9.98 8.75
CA CYS A 285 5.48 -8.81 8.60
C CYS A 285 5.81 -7.72 9.63
N LEU A 286 6.08 -8.10 10.89
CA LEU A 286 6.43 -7.16 11.96
C LEU A 286 7.78 -6.48 11.70
N GLU A 287 8.80 -7.27 11.36
CA GLU A 287 10.13 -6.76 11.04
C GLU A 287 10.10 -5.79 9.86
N GLU A 288 9.44 -6.18 8.77
CA GLU A 288 9.39 -5.38 7.56
C GLU A 288 8.51 -4.13 7.69
N ASN A 289 7.45 -4.20 8.50
CA ASN A 289 6.69 -3.02 8.90
C ASN A 289 7.58 -2.04 9.67
N ASP A 290 8.32 -2.51 10.68
CA ASP A 290 9.19 -1.65 11.48
C ASP A 290 10.35 -1.09 10.64
N ARG A 291 10.93 -1.90 9.74
CA ARG A 291 11.99 -1.49 8.78
C ARG A 291 11.52 -0.36 7.87
N ARG A 292 10.37 -0.51 7.21
CA ARG A 292 9.85 0.49 6.25
C ARG A 292 9.50 1.82 6.94
N PHE A 293 9.01 1.76 8.18
CA PHE A 293 8.70 2.97 8.94
C PHE A 293 9.90 3.62 9.64
N ALA A 294 11.07 2.98 9.70
CA ALA A 294 12.20 3.42 10.49
C ALA A 294 12.80 4.75 10.02
N GLY A 295 12.75 5.03 8.72
CA GLY A 295 13.31 6.26 8.14
C GLY A 295 12.42 7.49 8.28
N TYR A 296 11.17 7.36 8.74
CA TYR A 296 10.26 8.48 8.93
C TYR A 296 10.23 8.98 10.38
N ASP A 297 10.00 10.28 10.55
CA ASP A 297 9.91 10.95 11.85
C ASP A 297 9.10 10.12 12.88
N PRO A 298 9.70 9.73 14.01
CA PRO A 298 9.03 8.91 15.01
C PRO A 298 7.82 9.61 15.66
N ARG A 299 7.72 10.94 15.53
CA ARG A 299 6.58 11.72 16.04
C ARG A 299 5.32 11.59 15.17
N LEU A 300 5.46 11.16 13.90
CA LEU A 300 4.32 10.88 13.04
C LEU A 300 3.61 9.59 13.46
N LEU A 301 2.29 9.56 13.30
CA LEU A 301 1.47 8.41 13.66
C LEU A 301 1.66 7.27 12.65
N ARG A 302 1.67 6.03 13.13
CA ARG A 302 1.75 4.80 12.32
C ARG A 302 0.49 3.96 12.51
N PRO A 303 0.05 3.18 11.51
CA PRO A 303 -1.00 2.18 11.68
C PRO A 303 -0.64 1.21 12.81
N LYS A 304 -1.61 0.89 13.68
CA LYS A 304 -1.37 0.06 14.87
C LYS A 304 -2.17 -1.23 14.91
N LEU A 305 -3.30 -1.32 14.20
CA LEU A 305 -4.23 -2.45 14.38
C LEU A 305 -3.60 -3.78 13.95
N ALA A 306 -3.16 -3.90 12.69
CA ALA A 306 -2.57 -5.13 12.18
C ALA A 306 -1.29 -5.53 12.93
N PRO A 307 -0.30 -4.63 13.17
CA PRO A 307 0.88 -4.98 13.98
C PRO A 307 0.55 -5.40 15.41
N ASN A 308 -0.42 -4.75 16.07
CA ASN A 308 -0.80 -5.13 17.43
C ASN A 308 -1.54 -6.46 17.50
N LEU A 309 -2.40 -6.74 16.51
CA LEU A 309 -3.08 -8.03 16.41
C LEU A 309 -2.08 -9.16 16.12
N ALA A 310 -1.13 -8.95 15.19
CA ALA A 310 -0.06 -9.90 14.92
C ALA A 310 0.78 -10.17 16.17
N ARG A 311 1.24 -9.13 16.88
CA ARG A 311 1.95 -9.28 18.17
C ARG A 311 1.12 -10.01 19.22
N PHE A 312 -0.19 -9.76 19.28
CA PHE A 312 -1.09 -10.45 20.21
C PHE A 312 -1.22 -11.93 19.88
N ILE A 313 -1.54 -12.28 18.63
CA ILE A 313 -1.66 -13.67 18.17
C ILE A 313 -0.33 -14.41 18.38
N ARG A 314 0.79 -13.77 18.07
CA ARG A 314 2.14 -14.32 18.20
C ARG A 314 2.49 -14.77 19.62
N ARG A 315 1.90 -14.15 20.66
CA ARG A 315 2.08 -14.56 22.07
C ARG A 315 1.52 -15.94 22.37
N PHE A 316 0.54 -16.41 21.59
CA PHE A 316 -0.10 -17.71 21.77
C PHE A 316 0.48 -18.78 20.83
N MET A 317 1.35 -18.41 19.89
CA MET A 317 1.98 -19.33 18.96
C MET A 317 3.29 -19.86 19.52
N LYS A 318 3.57 -21.14 19.30
CA LYS A 318 4.87 -21.75 19.67
C LYS A 318 5.99 -21.04 18.92
N LYS A 319 7.10 -20.74 19.61
CA LYS A 319 8.32 -20.26 18.93
C LYS A 319 8.83 -21.38 18.01
N PRO A 320 9.37 -21.05 16.82
CA PRO A 320 10.03 -22.03 15.97
C PRO A 320 11.10 -22.79 16.76
N SER A 321 11.24 -24.09 16.49
CA SER A 321 12.30 -24.91 17.05
C SER A 321 13.66 -24.31 16.67
N ALA A 322 14.59 -24.23 17.62
CA ALA A 322 15.97 -23.76 17.38
C ALA A 322 16.70 -24.54 16.27
N ALA A 323 16.24 -25.74 15.92
CA ALA A 323 16.78 -26.54 14.82
C ALA A 323 16.48 -25.95 13.43
N ARG A 324 15.34 -25.27 13.22
CA ARG A 324 15.00 -24.64 11.92
C ARG A 324 15.72 -23.31 11.68
N GLN A 325 16.14 -22.62 12.75
CA GLN A 325 16.88 -21.35 12.62
C GLN A 325 18.30 -21.53 12.05
N VAL A 326 18.87 -22.73 12.17
CA VAL A 326 20.21 -23.04 11.64
C VAL A 326 20.17 -23.35 10.13
N GLU A 327 19.05 -23.88 9.62
CA GLU A 327 18.88 -24.16 8.18
C GLU A 327 18.68 -22.89 7.33
N HIS A 328 18.06 -21.84 7.88
CA HIS A 328 17.88 -20.56 7.17
C HIS A 328 19.08 -19.61 7.28
N ALA A 329 20.08 -19.93 8.10
CA ALA A 329 21.29 -19.14 8.29
C ALA A 329 22.51 -19.68 7.52
N ALA A 330 22.34 -20.76 6.76
CA ALA A 330 23.37 -21.41 5.94
C ALA A 330 23.07 -21.22 4.44
#